data_AF-A0A847FIY7-F1
#
_entry.id   AF-A0A847FIY7-F1
#
_cell.length_a   1.000
_cell.length_b   1.000
_cell.length_c   1.000
_cell.angle_alpha   90.00
_cell.angle_beta   90.00
_cell.angle_gamma   90.00
#
_symmetry.space_group_name_H-M   'P 1'
#
loop_
_entity.id
_entity.type
_entity.pdbx_description
1 polymer ?
#
loop_
_entity_poly.entity_id
_entity_poly.type
_entity_poly.pdbx_seq_one_letter_code
_entity_poly.pdbx_strand_id
1 'polypeptide(L)'
;MKSLEEAAHAVLSHPTPQALLDLQGALLSLGRDDEATARALEVAGRFYGYLSELKTKIAAREYSELASRLDIGAVGAVALENVIAGQKDHLWQRLLMGSLGEGLMVAASRQYVRAWKVETGLVHTQAAWYLTEALWRASHQAQPDLDPGERWQAIASLLAPANEPQVPAPEKATLLGRVFQILLLTHLARLLPAA
;
A
#
# COMPACT_ATOMS: atom_id res chain seq x y z
N MET A 1 0.97 10.90 -26.58
CA MET A 1 1.17 11.32 -25.18
C MET A 1 -0.09 12.02 -24.73
N LYS A 2 -0.58 11.74 -23.51
CA LYS A 2 -1.79 12.39 -22.98
C LYS A 2 -1.52 13.86 -22.70
N SER A 3 -2.55 14.70 -22.78
CA SER A 3 -2.44 16.08 -22.30
C SER A 3 -2.29 16.09 -20.76
N LEU A 4 -1.81 17.21 -20.20
CA LEU A 4 -1.71 17.36 -18.75
C LEU A 4 -3.08 17.20 -18.06
N GLU A 5 -4.14 17.76 -18.66
CA GLU A 5 -5.51 17.67 -18.16
C GLU A 5 -6.03 16.23 -18.15
N GLU A 6 -5.84 15.49 -19.25
CA GLU A 6 -6.25 14.08 -19.36
C GLU A 6 -5.51 13.21 -18.35
N ALA A 7 -4.19 13.41 -18.20
CA ALA A 7 -3.38 12.66 -17.25
C ALA A 7 -3.74 13.01 -15.80
N ALA A 8 -3.97 14.29 -15.49
CA ALA A 8 -4.42 14.75 -14.18
C ALA A 8 -5.80 14.16 -13.83
N HIS A 9 -6.76 14.22 -14.76
CA HIS A 9 -8.09 13.67 -14.55
C HIS A 9 -8.03 12.16 -14.26
N ALA A 10 -7.22 11.40 -15.01
CA ALA A 10 -7.05 9.98 -14.79
C ALA A 10 -6.54 9.68 -13.36
N VAL A 11 -5.53 10.43 -12.88
CA VAL A 11 -4.97 10.25 -11.53
C VAL A 11 -5.96 10.63 -10.43
N LEU A 12 -6.78 11.68 -10.63
CA LEU A 12 -7.76 12.13 -9.64
C LEU A 12 -9.01 11.23 -9.56
N SER A 13 -9.42 10.66 -10.69
CA SER A 13 -10.58 9.77 -10.78
C SER A 13 -10.24 8.34 -10.37
N HIS A 14 -9.15 7.78 -10.89
CA HIS A 14 -8.75 6.39 -10.67
C HIS A 14 -7.21 6.25 -10.60
N PRO A 15 -6.61 6.50 -9.42
CA PRO A 15 -5.17 6.53 -9.29
C PRO A 15 -4.56 5.14 -9.46
N THR A 16 -3.66 5.01 -10.43
CA THR A 16 -2.90 3.79 -10.68
C THR A 16 -1.43 4.14 -10.96
N PRO A 17 -0.49 3.19 -10.78
CA PRO A 17 0.90 3.41 -11.19
C PRO A 17 1.04 3.85 -12.65
N GLN A 18 0.21 3.30 -13.55
CA GLN A 18 0.22 3.69 -14.96
C GLN A 18 -0.27 5.12 -15.17
N ALA A 19 -1.36 5.52 -14.50
CA ALA A 19 -1.87 6.90 -14.60
C ALA A 19 -0.84 7.93 -14.11
N LEU A 20 -0.07 7.60 -13.07
CA LEU A 20 1.01 8.46 -12.56
C LEU A 20 2.22 8.51 -13.49
N LEU A 21 2.54 7.41 -14.18
CA LEU A 21 3.58 7.38 -15.21
C LEU A 21 3.18 8.25 -16.42
N ASP A 22 1.91 8.16 -16.85
CA ASP A 22 1.38 9.03 -17.90
C ASP A 22 1.43 10.51 -17.48
N LEU A 23 1.10 10.81 -16.22
CA LEU A 23 1.18 12.17 -15.67
C LEU A 23 2.62 12.68 -15.60
N GLN A 24 3.58 11.84 -15.20
CA GLN A 24 5.00 12.20 -15.22
C GLN A 24 5.45 12.59 -16.63
N GLY A 25 5.06 11.79 -17.63
CA GLY A 25 5.33 12.11 -19.03
C GLY A 25 4.74 13.46 -19.45
N ALA A 26 3.50 13.74 -19.08
CA ALA A 26 2.85 15.03 -19.38
C ALA A 26 3.54 16.21 -18.68
N LEU A 27 3.93 16.07 -17.40
CA LEU A 27 4.64 17.10 -16.63
C LEU A 27 6.01 17.41 -17.21
N LEU A 28 6.81 16.38 -17.53
CA LEU A 28 8.14 16.55 -18.14
C LEU A 28 8.06 17.22 -19.52
N SER A 29 6.98 16.98 -20.25
CA SER A 29 6.76 17.54 -21.59
C SER A 29 6.45 19.03 -21.59
N LEU A 30 6.11 19.61 -20.44
CA LEU A 30 5.96 21.07 -20.31
C LEU A 30 7.29 21.78 -20.53
N GLY A 31 8.44 21.12 -20.30
CA GLY A 31 9.76 21.72 -20.41
C GLY A 31 10.00 22.89 -19.44
N ARG A 32 9.21 22.97 -18.37
CA ARG A 32 9.26 24.04 -17.36
C ARG A 32 10.16 23.63 -16.20
N ASP A 33 11.06 24.52 -15.81
CA ASP A 33 11.89 24.38 -14.61
C ASP A 33 11.43 25.37 -13.55
N ASP A 34 10.24 25.12 -13.01
CA ASP A 34 9.65 25.91 -11.94
C ASP A 34 9.26 25.05 -10.73
N GLU A 35 9.11 25.70 -9.57
CA GLU A 35 8.84 25.00 -8.31
C GLU A 35 7.52 24.19 -8.38
N ALA A 36 6.49 24.68 -9.06
CA ALA A 36 5.21 23.98 -9.17
C ALA A 36 5.36 22.66 -9.94
N THR A 37 6.12 22.67 -11.03
CA THR A 37 6.44 21.48 -11.83
C THR A 37 7.30 20.49 -11.03
N ALA A 38 8.33 20.98 -10.34
CA ALA A 38 9.20 20.16 -9.50
C ALA A 38 8.40 19.49 -8.36
N ARG A 39 7.51 20.22 -7.68
CA ARG A 39 6.66 19.68 -6.61
C ARG A 39 5.64 18.68 -7.12
N ALA A 40 5.02 18.94 -8.28
CA ALA A 40 4.09 17.99 -8.90
C ALA A 40 4.80 16.67 -9.24
N LEU A 41 6.02 16.72 -9.78
CA LEU A 41 6.85 15.54 -10.06
C LEU A 41 7.24 14.79 -8.78
N GLU A 42 7.64 15.49 -7.73
CA GLU A 42 7.98 14.91 -6.42
C GLU A 42 6.79 14.13 -5.83
N VAL A 43 5.61 14.77 -5.75
CA VAL A 43 4.39 14.18 -5.20
C VAL A 43 3.94 13.00 -6.06
N ALA A 44 3.93 13.14 -7.39
CA ALA A 44 3.56 12.06 -8.31
C ALA A 44 4.48 10.86 -8.18
N GLY A 45 5.79 11.08 -8.05
CA GLY A 45 6.78 10.01 -7.86
C GLY A 45 6.59 9.27 -6.54
N ARG A 46 6.33 9.98 -5.44
CA ARG A 46 6.03 9.38 -4.13
C ARG A 46 4.72 8.60 -4.15
N PHE A 47 3.70 9.12 -4.83
CA PHE A 47 2.43 8.42 -4.99
C PHE A 47 2.60 7.16 -5.86
N TYR A 48 3.42 7.22 -6.90
CA TYR A 48 3.73 6.08 -7.76
C TYR A 48 4.41 4.96 -6.96
N GLY A 49 5.41 5.30 -6.15
CA GLY A 49 6.09 4.35 -5.27
C GLY A 49 5.11 3.68 -4.32
N TYR A 50 4.28 4.48 -3.64
CA TYR A 50 3.25 3.97 -2.74
C TYR A 50 2.28 2.99 -3.42
N LEU A 51 1.69 3.36 -4.57
CA LEU A 51 0.75 2.48 -5.28
C LEU A 51 1.43 1.23 -5.84
N SER A 52 2.70 1.33 -6.26
CA SER A 52 3.47 0.19 -6.78
C SER A 52 3.80 -0.82 -5.68
N GLU A 53 4.18 -0.33 -4.50
CA GLU A 53 4.40 -1.18 -3.32
C GLU A 53 3.10 -1.83 -2.84
N LEU A 54 1.99 -1.08 -2.80
CA LEU A 54 0.67 -1.64 -2.50
C LEU A 54 0.28 -2.73 -3.49
N LYS A 55 0.41 -2.48 -4.80
CA LYS A 55 0.11 -3.46 -5.84
C LYS A 55 0.95 -4.73 -5.68
N THR A 56 2.24 -4.58 -5.41
CA THR A 56 3.16 -5.71 -5.20
C THR A 56 2.76 -6.53 -3.96
N LYS A 57 2.42 -5.87 -2.85
CA LYS A 57 2.03 -6.55 -1.61
C LYS A 57 0.65 -7.20 -1.70
N ILE A 58 -0.29 -6.62 -2.44
CA ILE A 58 -1.61 -7.24 -2.74
C ILE A 58 -1.44 -8.46 -3.65
N ALA A 59 -0.66 -8.35 -4.73
CA ALA A 59 -0.39 -9.48 -5.62
C ALA A 59 0.35 -10.61 -4.89
N ALA A 60 1.36 -10.28 -4.08
CA ALA A 60 2.07 -11.25 -3.25
C ALA A 60 1.15 -11.95 -2.25
N ARG A 61 0.08 -11.29 -1.78
CA ARG A 61 -0.95 -11.91 -0.92
C ARG A 61 -1.79 -12.91 -1.70
N GLU A 62 -2.27 -12.60 -2.89
CA GLU A 62 -3.02 -13.55 -3.74
C GLU A 62 -2.16 -14.77 -4.09
N TYR A 63 -0.88 -14.56 -4.43
CA TYR A 63 0.06 -15.65 -4.66
C TYR A 63 0.43 -16.43 -3.39
N SER A 64 0.61 -15.78 -2.24
CA SER A 64 0.89 -16.47 -0.96
C SER A 64 -0.32 -17.24 -0.44
N GLU A 65 -1.54 -16.76 -0.70
CA GLU A 65 -2.78 -17.46 -0.33
C GLU A 65 -3.03 -18.66 -1.24
N LEU A 66 -2.69 -18.57 -2.54
CA LEU A 66 -2.65 -19.69 -3.46
C LEU A 66 -1.53 -20.69 -3.12
N ALA A 67 -0.32 -20.22 -2.81
CA ALA A 67 0.81 -21.07 -2.42
C ALA A 67 0.57 -21.78 -1.09
N SER A 68 -0.01 -21.09 -0.09
CA SER A 68 -0.43 -21.69 1.19
C SER A 68 -1.53 -22.74 1.00
N ARG A 69 -2.47 -22.54 0.07
CA ARG A 69 -3.46 -23.57 -0.30
C ARG A 69 -2.85 -24.73 -1.10
N LEU A 70 -1.78 -24.50 -1.87
CA LEU A 70 -1.02 -25.54 -2.58
C LEU A 70 -0.11 -26.36 -1.64
N ASP A 71 0.46 -25.75 -0.60
CA ASP A 71 1.16 -26.45 0.49
C ASP A 71 0.20 -27.28 1.35
N ILE A 72 -1.08 -26.89 1.43
CA ILE A 72 -2.17 -27.73 1.98
C ILE A 72 -2.59 -28.84 1.00
N GLY A 73 -2.27 -28.71 -0.29
CA GLY A 73 -2.58 -29.68 -1.35
C GLY A 73 -1.65 -30.90 -1.43
N ALA A 74 -0.48 -30.86 -0.79
CA ALA A 74 0.50 -31.96 -0.83
C ALA A 74 0.32 -33.03 0.27
N VAL A 75 -0.52 -32.76 1.28
CA VAL A 75 -0.73 -33.70 2.41
C VAL A 75 -1.86 -34.72 2.13
N GLY A 76 -2.66 -34.52 1.08
CA GLY A 76 -3.77 -35.41 0.73
C GLY A 76 -3.40 -36.70 -0.02
N ALA A 77 -2.24 -36.74 -0.71
CA ALA A 77 -1.86 -37.90 -1.53
C ALA A 77 -1.27 -39.05 -0.70
N VAL A 78 -0.46 -38.74 0.33
CA VAL A 78 0.21 -39.76 1.17
C VAL A 78 -0.76 -40.40 2.18
N ALA A 79 -1.84 -39.69 2.55
CA ALA A 79 -2.91 -40.25 3.39
C ALA A 79 -3.79 -41.25 2.63
N LEU A 80 -3.99 -41.05 1.32
CA LEU A 80 -4.83 -41.94 0.50
C LEU A 80 -4.14 -43.28 0.19
N GLU A 81 -2.82 -43.27 -0.03
CA GLU A 81 -2.01 -44.47 -0.30
C GLU A 81 -1.99 -45.44 0.90
N ASN A 82 -1.96 -44.91 2.13
CA ASN A 82 -1.91 -45.72 3.36
C ASN A 82 -3.28 -46.27 3.80
N VAL A 83 -4.40 -45.73 3.30
CA VAL A 83 -5.74 -46.28 3.57
C VAL A 83 -6.05 -47.46 2.66
N ILE A 84 -5.42 -47.52 1.48
CA ILE A 84 -5.56 -48.62 0.53
C ILE A 84 -4.64 -49.80 0.90
N ALA A 85 -3.49 -49.55 1.53
CA ALA A 85 -2.57 -50.57 2.04
C ALA A 85 -2.80 -50.84 3.54
N GLY A 86 -3.79 -51.69 3.86
CA GLY A 86 -4.21 -51.96 5.24
C GLY A 86 -3.13 -52.57 6.14
N GLN A 87 -2.62 -51.80 7.11
CA GLN A 87 -1.96 -52.31 8.34
C GLN A 87 -2.28 -51.37 9.52
N LYS A 88 -2.92 -51.91 10.57
CA LYS A 88 -3.51 -51.15 11.69
C LYS A 88 -2.60 -50.94 12.91
N ASP A 89 -1.39 -51.50 12.93
CA ASP A 89 -0.64 -51.61 14.20
C ASP A 89 0.32 -50.45 14.52
N HIS A 90 0.44 -49.43 13.66
CA HIS A 90 1.33 -48.27 13.88
C HIS A 90 0.64 -46.89 13.76
N LEU A 91 -0.70 -46.85 13.75
CA LEU A 91 -1.47 -45.62 13.52
C LEU A 91 -1.25 -44.55 14.61
N TRP A 92 -1.19 -44.94 15.89
CA TRP A 92 -1.05 -43.98 17.00
C TRP A 92 0.36 -43.35 17.09
N GLN A 93 1.42 -44.09 16.77
CA GLN A 93 2.78 -43.54 16.70
C GLN A 93 2.98 -42.59 15.50
N ARG A 94 2.31 -42.85 14.36
CA ARG A 94 2.33 -41.96 13.18
C ARG A 94 1.50 -40.70 13.38
N LEU A 95 0.37 -40.78 14.11
CA LEU A 95 -0.45 -39.61 14.48
C LEU A 95 0.25 -38.66 15.47
N LEU A 96 1.01 -39.19 16.44
CA LEU A 96 1.78 -38.39 17.39
C LEU A 96 3.01 -37.70 16.75
N MET A 97 3.64 -38.34 15.77
CA MET A 97 4.69 -37.69 14.97
C MET A 97 4.13 -36.68 13.96
N GLY A 98 2.90 -36.86 13.48
CA GLY A 98 2.19 -35.89 12.63
C GLY A 98 1.71 -34.65 13.38
N SER A 99 1.23 -34.80 14.62
CA SER A 99 0.68 -33.70 15.42
C SER A 99 1.74 -32.72 15.95
N LEU A 100 3.00 -33.15 16.11
CA LEU A 100 4.11 -32.25 16.41
C LEU A 100 4.54 -31.39 15.20
N GLY A 101 4.34 -31.88 13.97
CA GLY A 101 4.58 -31.12 12.73
C GLY A 101 3.50 -30.08 12.44
N GLU A 102 2.22 -30.42 12.67
CA GLU A 102 1.08 -29.51 12.49
C GLU A 102 1.07 -28.36 13.52
N GLY A 103 1.51 -28.60 14.76
CA GLY A 103 1.61 -27.56 15.80
C GLY A 103 2.61 -26.45 15.48
N LEU A 104 3.74 -26.79 14.85
CA LEU A 104 4.74 -25.83 14.38
C LEU A 104 4.27 -25.08 13.12
N MET A 105 3.51 -25.73 12.23
CA MET A 105 2.89 -25.08 11.06
C MET A 105 1.81 -24.05 11.44
N VAL A 106 0.99 -24.33 12.46
CA VAL A 106 -0.02 -23.37 12.96
C VAL A 106 0.64 -22.18 13.67
N ALA A 107 1.78 -22.38 14.33
CA ALA A 107 2.59 -21.30 14.90
C ALA A 107 3.31 -20.47 13.83
N ALA A 108 3.87 -21.11 12.80
CA ALA A 108 4.49 -20.46 11.65
C ALA A 108 3.47 -19.67 10.82
N SER A 109 2.26 -20.21 10.60
CA SER A 109 1.11 -19.52 10.00
C SER A 109 0.77 -18.22 10.75
N ARG A 110 0.77 -18.26 12.09
CA ARG A 110 0.52 -17.06 12.92
C ARG A 110 1.70 -16.08 12.93
N GLN A 111 2.94 -16.55 12.87
CA GLN A 111 4.12 -15.69 12.73
C GLN A 111 4.19 -15.03 11.35
N TYR A 112 3.80 -15.73 10.29
CA TYR A 112 3.71 -15.18 8.93
C TYR A 112 2.65 -14.07 8.84
N VAL A 113 1.48 -14.27 9.47
CA VAL A 113 0.45 -13.22 9.60
C VAL A 113 0.91 -12.03 10.46
N ARG A 114 1.76 -12.26 11.47
CA ARG A 114 2.32 -11.19 12.34
C ARG A 114 3.44 -10.40 11.66
N ALA A 115 4.35 -11.04 10.94
CA ALA A 115 5.38 -10.37 10.14
C ALA A 115 4.78 -9.51 9.03
N TRP A 116 3.67 -9.96 8.44
CA TRP A 116 3.00 -9.25 7.34
C TRP A 116 2.21 -8.01 7.78
N LYS A 117 1.62 -8.00 8.99
CA LYS A 117 1.03 -6.79 9.59
C LYS A 117 2.07 -5.68 9.81
N VAL A 118 3.32 -6.06 10.08
CA VAL A 118 4.43 -5.11 10.19
C VAL A 118 4.83 -4.60 8.80
N GLU A 119 4.90 -5.47 7.80
CA GLU A 119 5.44 -5.14 6.47
C GLU A 119 4.50 -4.33 5.55
N THR A 120 3.18 -4.40 5.74
CA THR A 120 2.21 -3.48 5.08
C THR A 120 1.99 -2.21 5.91
N GLY A 121 2.14 -2.29 7.24
CA GLY A 121 2.17 -1.11 8.11
C GLY A 121 3.25 -0.13 7.68
N LEU A 122 4.46 -0.62 7.36
CA LEU A 122 5.58 0.23 6.93
C LEU A 122 5.28 1.06 5.68
N VAL A 123 4.57 0.51 4.69
CA VAL A 123 4.21 1.25 3.46
C VAL A 123 3.26 2.41 3.78
N HIS A 124 2.27 2.16 4.63
CA HIS A 124 1.33 3.20 5.08
C HIS A 124 2.02 4.24 5.98
N THR A 125 2.89 3.81 6.90
CA THR A 125 3.65 4.71 7.78
C THR A 125 4.62 5.57 6.99
N GLN A 126 5.31 5.01 5.99
CA GLN A 126 6.22 5.77 5.14
C GLN A 126 5.48 6.80 4.27
N ALA A 127 4.32 6.43 3.72
CA ALA A 127 3.44 7.36 3.02
C ALA A 127 2.95 8.47 3.97
N ALA A 128 2.47 8.13 5.16
CA ALA A 128 2.01 9.09 6.16
C ALA A 128 3.13 10.07 6.55
N TRP A 129 4.34 9.57 6.79
CA TRP A 129 5.51 10.40 7.09
C TRP A 129 5.79 11.45 6.01
N TYR A 130 5.82 11.01 4.75
CA TYR A 130 6.00 11.94 3.63
C TYR A 130 4.85 12.97 3.55
N LEU A 131 3.61 12.50 3.67
CA LEU A 131 2.42 13.35 3.58
C LEU A 131 2.37 14.39 4.71
N THR A 132 2.85 14.05 5.91
CA THR A 132 2.98 15.02 7.01
C THR A 132 3.82 16.23 6.61
N GLU A 133 5.00 15.99 6.05
CA GLU A 133 5.90 17.08 5.63
C GLU A 133 5.33 17.86 4.43
N ALA A 134 4.76 17.15 3.45
CA ALA A 134 4.16 17.79 2.28
C ALA A 134 2.95 18.67 2.66
N LEU A 135 2.07 18.18 3.56
CA LEU A 135 0.94 18.94 4.09
C LEU A 135 1.41 20.14 4.92
N TRP A 136 2.47 19.98 5.71
CA TRP A 136 3.05 21.10 6.47
C TRP A 136 3.48 22.24 5.55
N ARG A 137 4.25 21.92 4.50
CA ARG A 137 4.70 22.90 3.49
C ARG A 137 3.53 23.53 2.74
N ALA A 138 2.58 22.71 2.28
CA ALA A 138 1.39 23.20 1.58
C ALA A 138 0.55 24.13 2.46
N SER A 139 0.35 23.76 3.72
CA SER A 139 -0.34 24.58 4.71
C SER A 139 0.40 25.89 4.96
N HIS A 140 1.74 25.88 5.06
CA HIS A 140 2.52 27.10 5.27
C HIS A 140 2.36 28.10 4.11
N GLN A 141 2.20 27.61 2.88
CA GLN A 141 1.92 28.46 1.72
C GLN A 141 0.48 28.99 1.71
N ALA A 142 -0.50 28.16 2.10
CA ALA A 142 -1.92 28.51 2.03
C ALA A 142 -2.42 29.34 3.23
N GLN A 143 -1.84 29.11 4.40
CA GLN A 143 -2.22 29.71 5.68
C GLN A 143 -0.94 30.04 6.47
N PRO A 144 -0.21 31.12 6.12
CA PRO A 144 1.05 31.46 6.78
C PRO A 144 0.86 31.79 8.26
N ASP A 145 -0.25 32.41 8.62
CA ASP A 145 -0.52 32.91 9.97
C ASP A 145 -1.09 31.85 10.94
N LEU A 146 -1.35 30.63 10.46
CA LEU A 146 -1.85 29.55 11.32
C LEU A 146 -0.77 29.13 12.33
N ASP A 147 -1.17 29.06 13.60
CA ASP A 147 -0.28 28.64 14.69
C ASP A 147 0.38 27.28 14.38
N PRO A 148 1.70 27.13 14.60
CA PRO A 148 2.40 25.88 14.32
C PRO A 148 1.81 24.66 15.06
N GLY A 149 1.32 24.83 16.28
CA GLY A 149 0.68 23.78 17.07
C GLY A 149 -0.66 23.37 16.49
N GLU A 150 -1.51 24.35 16.14
CA GLU A 150 -2.79 24.10 15.46
C GLU A 150 -2.59 23.41 14.10
N ARG A 151 -1.60 23.84 13.34
CA ARG A 151 -1.20 23.22 12.06
C ARG A 151 -0.80 21.76 12.24
N TRP A 152 0.05 21.49 13.24
CA TRP A 152 0.46 20.12 13.57
C TRP A 152 -0.74 19.27 13.96
N GLN A 153 -1.62 19.77 14.84
CA GLN A 153 -2.80 19.04 15.29
C GLN A 153 -3.75 18.69 14.13
N ALA A 154 -3.97 19.62 13.20
CA ALA A 154 -4.79 19.37 12.02
C ALA A 154 -4.19 18.25 11.13
N ILE A 155 -2.89 18.31 10.86
CA ILE A 155 -2.18 17.30 10.04
C ILE A 155 -2.17 15.94 10.75
N ALA A 156 -1.85 15.92 12.05
CA ALA A 156 -1.82 14.71 12.85
C ALA A 156 -3.21 14.05 12.91
N SER A 157 -4.27 14.85 13.12
CA SER A 157 -5.65 14.35 13.15
C SER A 157 -6.08 13.77 11.80
N LEU A 158 -5.73 14.43 10.70
CA LEU A 158 -6.03 13.95 9.34
C LEU A 158 -5.35 12.60 9.04
N LEU A 159 -4.12 12.40 9.51
CA LEU A 159 -3.32 11.21 9.24
C LEU A 159 -3.40 10.14 10.33
N ALA A 160 -4.09 10.40 11.44
CA ALA A 160 -4.21 9.46 12.57
C ALA A 160 -4.64 8.04 12.13
N PRO A 161 -5.67 7.86 11.27
CA PRO A 161 -6.10 6.52 10.87
C PRO A 161 -5.03 5.70 10.14
N ALA A 162 -4.06 6.34 9.49
CA ALA A 162 -2.97 5.64 8.81
C ALA A 162 -2.04 4.92 9.83
N ASN A 163 -1.88 5.50 11.02
CA ASN A 163 -0.99 5.00 12.07
C ASN A 163 -1.68 4.03 13.04
N GLU A 164 -3.02 3.99 13.04
CA GLU A 164 -3.81 3.14 13.94
C GLU A 164 -3.78 1.66 13.51
N PRO A 165 -3.31 0.73 14.36
CA PRO A 165 -3.25 -0.70 14.02
C PRO A 165 -4.61 -1.34 13.73
N GLN A 166 -5.68 -0.79 14.30
CA GLN A 166 -7.06 -1.26 14.17
C GLN A 166 -7.71 -0.92 12.83
N VAL A 167 -7.22 0.11 12.12
CA VAL A 167 -7.82 0.53 10.84
C VAL A 167 -7.46 -0.47 9.74
N PRO A 168 -8.43 -1.00 8.98
CA PRO A 168 -8.17 -1.90 7.86
C PRO A 168 -7.26 -1.28 6.78
N ALA A 169 -6.36 -2.08 6.21
CA ALA A 169 -5.43 -1.63 5.16
C ALA A 169 -6.11 -0.96 3.94
N PRO A 170 -7.28 -1.44 3.44
CA PRO A 170 -7.99 -0.75 2.34
C PRO A 170 -8.45 0.66 2.69
N GLU A 171 -8.86 0.89 3.94
CA GLU A 171 -9.27 2.20 4.43
C GLU A 171 -8.08 3.15 4.54
N LYS A 172 -6.94 2.65 5.07
CA LYS A 172 -5.67 3.40 5.05
C LYS A 172 -5.23 3.76 3.65
N ALA A 173 -5.33 2.81 2.71
CA ALA A 173 -4.99 3.02 1.31
C ALA A 173 -5.86 4.11 0.67
N THR A 174 -7.16 4.08 0.95
CA THR A 174 -8.11 5.08 0.47
C THR A 174 -7.80 6.47 1.04
N LEU A 175 -7.60 6.58 2.35
CA LEU A 175 -7.25 7.85 3.00
C LEU A 175 -5.96 8.44 2.40
N LEU A 176 -4.86 7.67 2.43
CA LEU A 176 -3.56 8.15 1.97
C LEU A 176 -3.59 8.48 0.47
N GLY A 177 -4.26 7.66 -0.35
CA GLY A 177 -4.45 7.93 -1.76
C GLY A 177 -5.20 9.24 -2.03
N ARG A 178 -6.25 9.54 -1.26
CA ARG A 178 -7.00 10.80 -1.36
C ARG A 178 -6.15 12.01 -0.94
N VAL A 179 -5.35 11.88 0.12
CA VAL A 179 -4.44 12.96 0.55
C VAL A 179 -3.36 13.23 -0.51
N PHE A 180 -2.77 12.19 -1.12
CA PHE A 180 -1.87 12.36 -2.28
C PHE A 180 -2.54 13.09 -3.43
N GLN A 181 -3.77 12.70 -3.80
CA GLN A 181 -4.53 13.35 -4.88
C GLN A 181 -4.80 14.84 -4.59
N ILE A 182 -5.18 15.18 -3.36
CA ILE A 182 -5.42 16.57 -2.94
C ILE A 182 -4.12 17.39 -3.04
N LEU A 183 -3.01 16.89 -2.49
CA LEU A 183 -1.72 17.57 -2.58
C LEU A 183 -1.30 17.77 -4.04
N LEU A 184 -1.40 16.72 -4.85
CA LEU A 184 -1.08 16.79 -6.27
C LEU A 184 -1.94 17.81 -7.00
N LEU A 185 -3.24 17.88 -6.71
CA LEU A 185 -4.15 18.87 -7.27
C LEU A 185 -3.70 20.31 -6.96
N THR A 186 -3.22 20.58 -5.75
CA THR A 186 -2.77 21.94 -5.40
C THR A 186 -1.58 22.42 -6.25
N HIS A 187 -0.70 21.50 -6.66
CA HIS A 187 0.42 21.81 -7.55
C HIS A 187 -0.02 21.87 -9.02
N LEU A 188 -0.85 20.91 -9.46
CA LEU A 188 -1.35 20.87 -10.84
C LEU A 188 -2.23 22.08 -11.18
N ALA A 189 -3.02 22.58 -10.24
CA ALA A 189 -3.85 23.77 -10.44
C ALA A 189 -3.04 25.03 -10.79
N ARG A 190 -1.76 25.10 -10.41
CA ARG A 190 -0.85 26.20 -10.78
C ARG A 190 -0.23 26.04 -12.17
N LEU A 191 -0.35 24.85 -12.76
CA LEU A 191 0.22 24.49 -14.06
C LEU A 191 -0.83 24.47 -15.17
N LEU A 192 -2.09 24.24 -14.82
CA LEU A 192 -3.22 24.33 -15.74
C LEU A 192 -3.53 25.81 -16.05
N PRO A 193 -3.88 26.13 -17.31
CA PRO A 193 -4.33 27.47 -17.65
C PRO A 193 -5.56 27.83 -16.83
N ALA A 194 -5.65 29.09 -16.37
CA ALA A 194 -6.88 29.59 -15.77
C ALA A 194 -7.99 29.51 -16.82
N ALA A 195 -9.09 28.86 -16.47
CA ALA A 195 -10.29 28.77 -17.31
C ALA A 195 -10.91 30.15 -17.55
#